data_AF-A0A0U4EAI3-F1
#
_entry.id   AF-A0A0U4EAI3-F1
#
_cell.length_a   1.000
_cell.length_b   1.000
_cell.length_c   1.000
_cell.angle_alpha   90.00
_cell.angle_beta   90.00
_cell.angle_gamma   90.00
#
_symmetry.space_group_name_H-M   'P 1'
#
loop_
_entity.id
_entity.type
_entity.pdbx_description
1 polymer ?
#
loop_
_entity_poly.entity_id
_entity_poly.type
_entity_poly.pdbx_seq_one_letter_code
_entity_poly.pdbx_strand_id
1 'polypeptide(L)'
;MQFYYGSQMPLRVLDEAEFWKEQEAEHTVVMRELVTNLEDKYVEALKRWEEELNQSHQHVKRFIESVIRSHNTISPALYQKVLDLVSFYLQESVAFIQFCRQVKNESSAVSGNQTAKVVINHIIDESEYFIGIAQTILYEQN
;
A
#
# COMPACT_ATOMS: atom_id res chain seq x y z
N MET A 1 -1.68 4.04 14.05
CA MET A 1 -2.58 5.01 14.73
C MET A 1 -4.00 4.43 14.72
N GLN A 2 -4.85 4.66 15.72
CA GLN A 2 -6.27 4.26 15.63
C GLN A 2 -7.13 5.49 15.79
N PHE A 3 -7.98 5.74 14.80
CA PHE A 3 -8.85 6.88 14.83
C PHE A 3 -10.24 6.54 14.27
N TYR A 4 -11.27 6.96 15.01
CA TYR A 4 -12.68 6.77 14.70
C TYR A 4 -13.24 8.09 14.15
N TYR A 5 -13.71 8.11 12.88
CA TYR A 5 -13.97 9.39 12.18
C TYR A 5 -15.33 9.54 11.47
N GLY A 6 -16.30 8.67 11.73
CA GLY A 6 -17.71 8.94 11.38
C GLY A 6 -17.98 9.17 9.89
N SER A 7 -18.60 10.29 9.51
CA SER A 7 -19.18 10.51 8.16
C SER A 7 -18.19 10.91 7.05
N GLN A 8 -16.88 10.99 7.31
CA GLN A 8 -15.86 11.40 6.31
C GLN A 8 -15.12 10.24 5.64
N MET A 9 -15.59 9.00 5.84
CA MET A 9 -14.90 7.76 5.45
C MET A 9 -14.43 7.69 3.98
N PRO A 10 -15.19 8.15 2.97
CA PRO A 10 -14.77 8.01 1.56
C PRO A 10 -13.60 8.91 1.16
N LEU A 11 -13.44 10.06 1.82
CA LEU A 11 -12.32 10.97 1.57
C LEU A 11 -11.07 10.48 2.29
N ARG A 12 -11.25 10.03 3.53
CA ARG A 12 -10.14 9.53 4.35
C ARG A 12 -9.45 8.32 3.72
N VAL A 13 -10.18 7.39 3.12
CA VAL A 13 -9.55 6.22 2.50
C VAL A 13 -8.65 6.58 1.33
N LEU A 14 -8.93 7.71 0.67
CA LEU A 14 -8.05 8.24 -0.36
C LEU A 14 -6.77 8.79 0.28
N ASP A 15 -6.86 9.52 1.39
CA ASP A 15 -5.69 10.02 2.12
C ASP A 15 -4.83 8.86 2.66
N GLU A 16 -5.45 7.84 3.23
CA GLU A 16 -4.74 6.65 3.72
C GLU A 16 -4.15 5.86 2.54
N ALA A 17 -4.84 5.75 1.41
CA ALA A 17 -4.28 5.14 0.22
C ALA A 17 -3.09 5.94 -0.32
N GLU A 18 -3.16 7.28 -0.39
CA GLU A 18 -2.02 8.12 -0.77
C GLU A 18 -0.80 7.83 0.10
N PHE A 19 -0.98 7.93 1.42
CA PHE A 19 0.09 7.71 2.38
C PHE A 19 0.69 6.30 2.27
N TRP A 20 -0.14 5.26 2.25
CA TRP A 20 0.37 3.89 2.27
C TRP A 20 0.97 3.44 0.94
N LYS A 21 0.49 3.95 -0.21
CA LYS A 21 1.16 3.68 -1.49
C LYS A 21 2.56 4.31 -1.55
N GLU A 22 2.74 5.49 -0.97
CA GLU A 22 4.07 6.10 -0.81
C GLU A 22 4.96 5.27 0.11
N GLN A 23 4.48 4.91 1.31
CA GLN A 23 5.25 4.10 2.26
C GLN A 23 5.67 2.75 1.68
N GLU A 24 4.77 2.04 0.98
CA GLU A 24 5.11 0.77 0.35
C GLU A 24 6.17 0.93 -0.75
N ALA A 25 6.10 2.01 -1.54
CA ALA A 25 7.13 2.32 -2.54
C ALA A 25 8.49 2.57 -1.88
N GLU A 26 8.53 3.36 -0.81
CA GLU A 26 9.75 3.62 -0.01
C GLU A 26 10.30 2.32 0.61
N HIS A 27 9.43 1.44 1.09
CA HIS A 27 9.81 0.14 1.63
C HIS A 27 10.53 -0.74 0.62
N THR A 28 10.21 -0.61 -0.67
CA THR A 28 10.98 -1.33 -1.70
C THR A 28 12.44 -0.89 -1.74
N VAL A 29 12.71 0.40 -1.54
CA VAL A 29 14.05 0.97 -1.48
C VAL A 29 14.75 0.51 -0.21
N VAL A 30 14.08 0.61 0.94
CA VAL A 30 14.61 0.14 2.23
C VAL A 30 15.07 -1.31 2.15
N MET A 31 14.27 -2.20 1.53
CA MET A 31 14.64 -3.61 1.38
C MET A 31 15.90 -3.81 0.52
N ARG A 32 16.07 -3.05 -0.56
CA ARG A 32 17.27 -3.13 -1.43
C ARG A 32 18.51 -2.58 -0.74
N GLU A 33 18.38 -1.47 -0.01
CA GLU A 33 19.51 -0.84 0.69
C GLU A 33 19.93 -1.62 1.94
N LEU A 34 18.99 -2.28 2.61
CA LEU A 34 19.27 -3.05 3.83
C LEU A 34 19.95 -4.40 3.55
N VAL A 35 19.66 -5.03 2.40
CA VAL A 35 20.11 -6.39 2.08
C VAL A 35 21.14 -6.35 0.95
N THR A 36 22.41 -6.15 1.31
CA THR A 36 23.52 -5.87 0.37
C THR A 36 23.81 -6.94 -0.68
N ASN A 37 23.39 -8.20 -0.46
CA ASN A 37 23.58 -9.32 -1.40
C ASN A 37 22.25 -9.97 -1.80
N LEU A 38 21.17 -9.18 -1.83
CA LEU A 38 19.86 -9.67 -2.26
C LEU A 38 19.94 -10.22 -3.70
N GLU A 39 19.29 -11.35 -3.94
CA GLU A 39 19.33 -12.00 -5.26
C GLU A 39 18.70 -11.12 -6.34
N ASP A 40 19.29 -11.09 -7.53
CA ASP A 40 18.87 -10.23 -8.66
C ASP A 40 17.37 -10.33 -8.95
N LYS A 41 16.79 -11.52 -8.87
CA LYS A 41 15.33 -11.72 -9.08
C LYS A 41 14.47 -10.90 -8.12
N TYR A 42 14.92 -10.74 -6.87
CA TYR A 42 14.21 -9.96 -5.85
C TYR A 42 14.53 -8.47 -5.98
N VAL A 43 15.76 -8.10 -6.33
CA VAL A 43 16.13 -6.71 -6.63
C VAL A 43 15.30 -6.16 -7.79
N GLU A 44 15.20 -6.90 -8.90
CA GLU A 44 14.42 -6.49 -10.06
C GLU A 44 12.91 -6.49 -9.77
N ALA A 45 12.42 -7.44 -8.97
CA ALA A 45 11.04 -7.41 -8.51
C ALA A 45 10.74 -6.19 -7.62
N LEU A 46 11.65 -5.81 -6.72
CA LEU A 46 11.51 -4.63 -5.87
C LEU A 46 11.47 -3.33 -6.69
N LYS A 47 12.27 -3.21 -7.76
CA LYS A 47 12.22 -2.05 -8.66
C LYS A 47 10.89 -1.96 -9.41
N ARG A 48 10.34 -3.09 -9.85
CA ARG A 48 9.01 -3.12 -10.48
C ARG A 48 7.92 -2.75 -9.49
N TRP A 49 7.98 -3.29 -8.27
CA TRP A 49 7.06 -2.91 -7.20
C TRP A 49 7.12 -1.41 -6.92
N GLU A 50 8.31 -0.82 -6.84
CA GLU A 50 8.47 0.62 -6.67
C GLU A 50 7.77 1.42 -7.77
N GLU A 51 7.92 1.00 -9.03
CA GLU A 51 7.27 1.66 -10.16
C GLU A 51 5.75 1.56 -10.09
N GLU A 52 5.20 0.37 -9.87
CA GLU A 52 3.76 0.13 -9.76
C GLU A 52 3.14 0.90 -8.58
N LEU A 53 3.77 0.84 -7.40
CA LEU A 53 3.31 1.54 -6.20
C LEU A 53 3.38 3.06 -6.37
N ASN A 54 4.43 3.57 -7.02
CA ASN A 54 4.50 5.00 -7.37
C ASN A 54 3.41 5.40 -8.36
N GLN A 55 3.09 4.57 -9.36
CA GLN A 55 1.97 4.84 -10.26
C GLN A 55 0.64 4.89 -9.51
N SER A 56 0.42 3.95 -8.58
CA SER A 56 -0.74 3.91 -7.68
C SER A 56 -0.82 5.16 -6.80
N HIS A 57 0.29 5.58 -6.18
CA HIS A 57 0.40 6.81 -5.41
C HIS A 57 0.04 8.05 -6.25
N GLN A 58 0.61 8.19 -7.46
CA GLN A 58 0.29 9.31 -8.34
C GLN A 58 -1.17 9.28 -8.80
N HIS A 59 -1.75 8.10 -8.98
CA HIS A 59 -3.16 7.96 -9.36
C HIS A 59 -4.10 8.46 -8.25
N VAL A 60 -3.89 8.04 -7.01
CA VAL A 60 -4.74 8.49 -5.88
C VAL A 60 -4.61 9.99 -5.64
N LYS A 61 -3.41 10.57 -5.74
CA LYS A 61 -3.22 12.04 -5.66
C LYS A 61 -4.07 12.80 -6.67
N ARG A 62 -4.01 12.42 -7.95
CA ARG A 62 -4.84 13.05 -9.01
C ARG A 62 -6.33 12.90 -8.74
N PHE A 63 -6.72 11.78 -8.15
CA PHE A 63 -8.10 11.53 -7.78
C PHE A 63 -8.54 12.45 -6.62
N ILE A 64 -7.74 12.55 -5.56
CA ILE A 64 -7.96 13.49 -4.44
C ILE A 64 -8.13 14.93 -4.96
N GLU A 65 -7.23 15.38 -5.84
CA GLU A 65 -7.33 16.72 -6.45
C GLU A 65 -8.64 16.93 -7.21
N SER A 66 -9.13 15.91 -7.91
CA SER A 66 -10.40 15.96 -8.63
C SER A 66 -11.59 16.11 -7.68
N VAL A 67 -11.54 15.43 -6.52
CA VAL A 67 -12.58 15.54 -5.49
C VAL A 67 -12.56 16.92 -4.82
N ILE A 68 -11.37 17.44 -4.49
CA ILE A 68 -11.19 18.79 -3.94
C ILE A 68 -11.76 19.85 -4.90
N ARG A 69 -11.45 19.74 -6.21
CA ARG A 69 -11.96 20.65 -7.24
C ARG A 69 -13.47 20.52 -7.47
N SER A 70 -14.07 19.42 -7.04
CA SER A 70 -15.52 19.21 -7.03
C SER A 70 -16.19 19.73 -5.75
N HIS A 71 -15.51 20.61 -4.99
CA HIS A 71 -15.97 21.13 -3.70
C HIS A 71 -16.36 20.02 -2.71
N ASN A 72 -15.63 18.90 -2.70
CA ASN A 72 -15.90 17.72 -1.88
C ASN A 72 -17.31 17.12 -2.09
N THR A 73 -17.96 17.43 -3.21
CA THR A 73 -19.26 16.86 -3.57
C THR A 73 -19.01 15.53 -4.28
N ILE A 74 -19.24 14.43 -3.56
CA ILE A 74 -19.11 13.09 -4.12
C ILE A 74 -20.46 12.66 -4.67
N SER A 75 -20.58 12.65 -6.00
CA SER A 75 -21.75 12.03 -6.65
C SER A 75 -21.74 10.52 -6.42
N PRO A 76 -22.89 9.82 -6.48
CA PRO A 76 -22.93 8.36 -6.35
C PRO A 76 -21.99 7.64 -7.33
N ALA A 77 -21.85 8.17 -8.56
CA ALA A 77 -20.92 7.63 -9.55
C ALA A 77 -19.45 7.84 -9.17
N LEU A 78 -19.10 8.99 -8.57
CA LEU A 78 -17.75 9.24 -8.08
C LEU A 78 -17.44 8.38 -6.84
N TYR A 79 -18.43 8.16 -5.98
CA TYR A 79 -18.31 7.29 -4.83
C TYR A 79 -18.01 5.84 -5.23
N GLN A 80 -18.72 5.31 -6.24
CA GLN A 80 -18.42 3.97 -6.75
C GLN A 80 -16.98 3.86 -7.26
N LYS A 81 -16.48 4.89 -7.96
CA LYS A 81 -15.08 4.93 -8.41
C LYS A 81 -14.08 4.91 -7.25
N VAL A 82 -14.41 5.55 -6.12
CA VAL A 82 -13.59 5.46 -4.90
C VAL A 82 -13.54 4.02 -4.40
N LEU A 83 -14.68 3.33 -4.31
CA LEU A 83 -14.71 1.94 -3.85
C LEU A 83 -13.92 1.00 -4.78
N ASP A 84 -14.05 1.18 -6.09
CA ASP A 84 -13.31 0.40 -7.08
C ASP A 84 -11.80 0.61 -6.94
N LEU A 85 -11.39 1.88 -6.74
CA LEU A 85 -9.99 2.25 -6.56
C LEU A 85 -9.41 1.70 -5.24
N VAL A 86 -10.15 1.80 -4.15
CA VAL A 86 -9.77 1.23 -2.84
C VAL A 86 -9.65 -0.29 -2.93
N SER A 87 -10.56 -0.95 -3.65
CA SER A 87 -10.49 -2.40 -3.89
C SER A 87 -9.23 -2.78 -4.64
N PHE A 88 -8.85 -1.99 -5.66
CA PHE A 88 -7.60 -2.18 -6.40
C PHE A 88 -6.38 -2.03 -5.48
N TYR A 89 -6.28 -0.96 -4.70
CA TYR A 89 -5.14 -0.74 -3.78
C TYR A 89 -5.07 -1.80 -2.68
N LEU A 90 -6.21 -2.28 -2.19
CA LEU A 90 -6.24 -3.41 -1.26
C LEU A 90 -5.58 -4.65 -1.89
N GLN A 91 -5.99 -5.01 -3.10
CA GLN A 91 -5.43 -6.18 -3.79
C GLN A 91 -3.94 -6.03 -4.09
N GLU A 92 -3.51 -4.83 -4.50
CA GLU A 92 -2.10 -4.51 -4.70
C GLU A 92 -1.29 -4.70 -3.42
N SER A 93 -1.78 -4.20 -2.28
CA SER A 93 -1.10 -4.33 -0.97
C SER A 93 -1.04 -5.79 -0.51
N VAL A 94 -2.11 -6.57 -0.75
CA VAL A 94 -2.10 -8.02 -0.49
C VAL A 94 -1.01 -8.72 -1.30
N ALA A 95 -0.89 -8.39 -2.60
CA ALA A 95 0.14 -8.96 -3.46
C ALA A 95 1.56 -8.51 -3.05
N PHE A 96 1.73 -7.26 -2.64
CA PHE A 96 2.99 -6.76 -2.11
C PHE A 96 3.42 -7.48 -0.84
N ILE A 97 2.51 -7.67 0.13
CA ILE A 97 2.76 -8.46 1.35
C ILE A 97 3.17 -9.89 1.00
N GLN A 98 2.49 -10.53 0.05
CA GLN A 98 2.85 -11.89 -0.38
C GLN A 98 4.28 -11.93 -0.93
N PHE A 99 4.67 -10.93 -1.72
CA PHE A 99 6.03 -10.79 -2.20
C PHE A 99 7.04 -10.57 -1.05
N CYS A 100 6.75 -9.67 -0.10
CA CYS A 100 7.61 -9.45 1.08
C CYS A 100 7.79 -10.74 1.90
N ARG A 101 6.72 -11.52 2.10
CA ARG A 101 6.77 -12.84 2.76
C ARG A 101 7.63 -13.82 1.98
N GLN A 102 7.54 -13.82 0.65
CA GLN A 102 8.37 -14.64 -0.20
C GLN A 102 9.86 -14.28 -0.04
N VAL A 103 10.21 -13.00 -0.13
CA VAL A 103 11.59 -12.52 0.07
C VAL A 103 12.10 -12.96 1.46
N LYS A 104 11.30 -12.75 2.51
CA LYS A 104 11.67 -13.11 3.88
C LYS A 104 11.96 -14.60 4.07
N ASN A 105 11.17 -15.46 3.44
CA ASN A 105 11.20 -16.90 3.67
C ASN A 105 12.12 -17.65 2.70
N GLU A 106 12.34 -17.12 1.50
CA GLU A 106 13.03 -17.82 0.41
C GLU A 106 14.37 -17.19 0.02
N SER A 107 14.62 -15.91 0.35
CA SER A 107 15.93 -15.30 0.07
C SER A 107 17.01 -15.91 0.96
N SER A 108 18.06 -16.39 0.32
CA SER A 108 19.29 -16.84 0.97
C SER A 108 19.95 -15.67 1.69
N ALA A 109 19.94 -14.48 1.09
CA ALA A 109 20.50 -13.25 1.68
C ALA A 109 19.76 -12.80 2.95
N VAL A 110 18.45 -13.04 3.03
CA VAL A 110 17.63 -12.72 4.22
C VAL A 110 17.66 -13.86 5.26
N SER A 111 17.83 -15.11 4.85
CA SER A 111 17.71 -16.29 5.73
C SER A 111 18.56 -16.22 7.01
N GLY A 112 19.78 -15.66 6.94
CA GLY A 112 20.69 -15.47 8.07
C GLY A 112 20.70 -14.05 8.65
N ASN A 113 19.96 -13.10 8.08
CA ASN A 113 19.99 -11.70 8.48
C ASN A 113 18.77 -11.35 9.36
N GLN A 114 18.95 -11.37 10.68
CA GLN A 114 17.86 -11.13 11.62
C GLN A 114 17.29 -9.71 11.52
N THR A 115 18.15 -8.70 11.29
CA THR A 115 17.71 -7.32 11.11
C THR A 115 16.81 -7.18 9.89
N ALA A 116 17.19 -7.79 8.76
CA ALA A 116 16.37 -7.80 7.56
C ALA A 116 15.00 -8.44 7.80
N LYS A 117 14.94 -9.56 8.53
CA LYS A 117 13.66 -10.20 8.89
C LYS A 117 12.78 -9.32 9.75
N VAL A 118 13.35 -8.61 10.73
CA VAL A 118 12.59 -7.69 11.59
C VAL A 118 12.02 -6.54 10.77
N VAL A 119 12.83 -5.92 9.90
CA VAL A 119 12.37 -4.83 9.04
C VAL A 119 11.29 -5.31 8.06
N ILE A 120 11.47 -6.46 7.42
CA ILE A 120 10.46 -6.99 6.48
C ILE A 120 9.15 -7.34 7.21
N ASN A 121 9.20 -7.85 8.44
CA ASN A 121 7.98 -8.05 9.23
C ASN A 121 7.28 -6.72 9.53
N HIS A 122 8.04 -5.69 9.91
CA HIS A 122 7.47 -4.36 10.16
C HIS A 122 6.77 -3.79 8.91
N ILE A 123 7.40 -3.90 7.74
CA ILE A 123 6.82 -3.52 6.44
C ILE A 123 5.49 -4.25 6.20
N ILE A 124 5.46 -5.56 6.46
CA ILE A 124 4.24 -6.37 6.32
C ILE A 124 3.15 -5.88 7.28
N ASP A 125 3.47 -5.68 8.56
CA ASP A 125 2.51 -5.26 9.58
C ASP A 125 1.89 -3.89 9.23
N GLU A 126 2.69 -2.99 8.66
CA GLU A 126 2.25 -1.67 8.20
C GLU A 126 1.34 -1.74 6.96
N SER A 127 1.69 -2.57 5.96
CA SER A 127 0.80 -2.83 4.83
C SER A 127 -0.51 -3.52 5.26
N GLU A 128 -0.47 -4.41 6.26
CA GLU A 128 -1.67 -5.06 6.83
C GLU A 128 -2.60 -4.04 7.51
N TYR A 129 -2.03 -3.01 8.14
CA TYR A 129 -2.83 -1.91 8.70
C TYR A 129 -3.63 -1.18 7.62
N PHE A 130 -3.03 -0.90 6.46
CA PHE A 130 -3.77 -0.31 5.32
C PHE A 130 -4.92 -1.22 4.85
N ILE A 131 -4.66 -2.54 4.74
CA ILE A 131 -5.70 -3.51 4.37
C ILE A 131 -6.88 -3.43 5.34
N GLY A 132 -6.64 -3.34 6.65
CA GLY A 132 -7.71 -3.20 7.64
C GLY A 132 -8.57 -1.95 7.44
N ILE A 133 -7.95 -0.82 7.09
CA ILE A 133 -8.67 0.42 6.75
C ILE A 133 -9.50 0.23 5.48
N ALA A 134 -8.89 -0.28 4.42
CA ALA A 134 -9.55 -0.48 3.13
C ALA A 134 -10.75 -1.43 3.26
N GLN A 135 -10.60 -2.53 3.99
CA GLN A 135 -11.67 -3.50 4.27
C GLN A 135 -12.83 -2.89 5.05
N THR A 136 -12.56 -2.04 6.04
CA THR A 136 -13.62 -1.40 6.84
C THR A 136 -14.61 -0.66 5.93
N ILE A 137 -14.10 0.04 4.92
CA ILE A 137 -14.91 0.86 4.02
C ILE A 137 -15.62 0.02 2.95
N LEU A 138 -14.97 -1.05 2.49
CA LEU A 138 -15.58 -1.97 1.52
C LEU A 138 -16.65 -2.86 2.17
N TYR A 139 -16.52 -3.19 3.46
CA TYR A 139 -17.46 -4.06 4.17
C TYR A 139 -18.63 -3.31 4.80
N GLU A 140 -18.52 -2.01 5.08
CA GLU A 140 -19.68 -1.16 5.45
C GLU A 140 -20.76 -1.08 4.35
N GLN A 141 -20.48 -1.53 3.13
CA GLN A 141 -21.41 -1.57 1.98
C GLN A 141 -22.21 -2.88 1.88
N ASN A 142 -21.87 -3.93 2.65
CA ASN A 142 -22.56 -5.23 2.65
C ASN A 142 -23.46 -5.40 3.90
#